data_AF-A0A076HW71-F1
#
_entry.id   AF-A0A076HW71-F1
#
_cell.length_a   1.000
_cell.length_b   1.000
_cell.length_c   1.000
_cell.angle_alpha   90.00
_cell.angle_beta   90.00
_cell.angle_gamma   90.00
#
_symmetry.space_group_name_H-M   'P 1'
#
loop_
_entity.id
_entity.type
_entity.pdbx_description
1 polymer ?
#
loop_
_entity_poly.entity_id
_entity_poly.type
_entity_poly.pdbx_seq_one_letter_code
_entity_poly.pdbx_strand_id
1 'polypeptide(L)'
;MTTMRILPDDLPKSGYQPQLATPPSAGRALSVLIAVCAVLWIWLMLPQWWLANGVARQNQVSHIVFHEIVVWLIISSVNIILLQYATRPMWLGERASLLEEAKRGFVLLLCLMFHLITPAFALFLLMALAMD
;
A
#
# COMPACT_ATOMS: atom_id res chain seq x y z
N MET A 1 -0.58 71.45 1.73
CA MET A 1 0.52 70.74 1.04
C MET A 1 0.53 69.32 1.59
N THR A 2 -0.05 68.38 0.83
CA THR A 2 -0.25 66.99 1.25
C THR A 2 0.76 66.12 0.54
N THR A 3 1.72 65.59 1.29
CA THR A 3 2.81 64.78 0.73
C THR A 3 2.29 63.38 0.45
N MET A 4 2.04 63.08 -0.82
CA MET A 4 1.68 61.73 -1.29
C MET A 4 2.90 60.83 -1.17
N ARG A 5 2.85 59.84 -0.26
CA ARG A 5 3.92 58.87 -0.03
C ARG A 5 3.74 57.73 -1.04
N ILE A 6 4.57 57.73 -2.08
CA ILE A 6 4.64 56.66 -3.09
C ILE A 6 5.28 55.45 -2.40
N LEU A 7 4.53 54.34 -2.30
CA LEU A 7 5.07 53.06 -1.83
C LEU A 7 5.97 52.50 -2.95
N PRO A 8 7.20 52.04 -2.66
CA PRO A 8 8.03 51.38 -3.65
C PRO A 8 7.41 50.04 -4.09
N ASP A 9 7.22 49.86 -5.39
CA ASP A 9 6.68 48.64 -6.02
C ASP A 9 7.69 47.46 -6.05
N ASP A 10 8.84 47.60 -5.39
CA ASP A 10 9.97 46.67 -5.48
C ASP A 10 9.90 45.51 -4.46
N LEU A 11 8.71 44.98 -4.17
CA LEU A 11 8.62 43.68 -3.51
C LEU A 11 8.88 42.59 -4.56
N PRO A 12 9.99 41.83 -4.48
CA PRO A 12 10.19 40.72 -5.38
C PRO A 12 9.03 39.75 -5.20
N LYS A 13 8.22 39.59 -6.26
CA LYS A 13 7.20 38.55 -6.34
C LYS A 13 7.92 37.21 -6.22
N SER A 14 8.07 36.73 -5.00
CA SER A 14 8.55 35.38 -4.72
C SER A 14 7.59 34.43 -5.42
N GLY A 15 8.01 33.88 -6.56
CA GLY A 15 7.28 32.86 -7.30
C GLY A 15 7.20 31.52 -6.57
N TYR A 16 7.52 31.51 -5.28
CA TYR A 16 7.31 30.37 -4.40
C TYR A 16 5.82 30.21 -4.16
N GLN A 17 5.15 29.53 -5.08
CA GLN A 17 3.85 28.95 -4.83
C GLN A 17 4.11 27.64 -4.09
N PRO A 18 3.85 27.54 -2.77
CA PRO A 18 4.00 26.27 -2.07
C PRO A 18 3.15 25.24 -2.82
N GLN A 19 3.77 24.15 -3.26
CA GLN A 19 3.03 23.02 -3.79
C GLN A 19 2.11 22.57 -2.66
N LEU A 20 0.82 22.87 -2.80
CA LEU A 20 -0.22 22.31 -1.94
C LEU A 20 -0.04 20.79 -2.03
N ALA A 21 0.40 20.19 -0.93
CA ALA A 21 0.55 18.76 -0.82
C ALA A 21 -0.80 18.15 -1.24
N THR A 22 -0.79 17.43 -2.36
CA THR A 22 -2.02 16.90 -2.93
C THR A 22 -2.63 15.98 -1.88
N PRO A 23 -3.90 16.20 -1.48
CA PRO A 23 -4.50 15.37 -0.45
C PRO A 23 -4.43 13.90 -0.87
N PRO A 24 -4.20 12.98 0.09
CA PRO A 24 -4.05 11.56 -0.23
C PRO A 24 -5.31 11.06 -0.93
N SER A 25 -5.17 10.67 -2.20
CA SER A 25 -6.30 10.26 -3.03
C SER A 25 -6.64 8.79 -2.79
N ALA A 26 -7.94 8.48 -2.75
CA ALA A 26 -8.43 7.10 -2.65
C ALA A 26 -7.88 6.22 -3.79
N GLY A 27 -7.69 6.80 -4.98
CA GLY A 27 -7.11 6.10 -6.13
C GLY A 27 -5.67 5.64 -5.91
N ARG A 28 -4.84 6.43 -5.21
CA ARG A 28 -3.48 6.03 -4.87
C ARG A 28 -3.47 4.90 -3.84
N ALA A 29 -4.32 4.96 -2.83
CA ALA A 29 -4.40 3.87 -1.85
C ALA A 29 -4.88 2.55 -2.49
N LEU A 30 -5.86 2.64 -3.40
CA LEU A 30 -6.34 1.50 -4.16
C LEU A 30 -5.25 0.92 -5.08
N SER A 31 -4.46 1.75 -5.75
CA SER A 31 -3.37 1.25 -6.60
C SER A 31 -2.28 0.55 -5.80
N VAL A 32 -1.95 1.05 -4.61
CA VAL A 32 -1.03 0.37 -3.68
C VAL A 32 -1.60 -0.99 -3.26
N LEU A 33 -2.88 -1.06 -2.88
CA LEU A 33 -3.54 -2.32 -2.52
C LEU A 33 -3.48 -3.33 -3.68
N ILE A 34 -3.82 -2.90 -4.90
CA ILE A 34 -3.76 -3.76 -6.10
C ILE A 34 -2.33 -4.24 -6.36
N ALA A 35 -1.33 -3.36 -6.26
CA ALA A 35 0.06 -3.73 -6.45
C ALA A 35 0.53 -4.78 -5.43
N VAL A 36 0.16 -4.60 -4.15
CA VAL A 36 0.45 -5.58 -3.09
C VAL A 36 -0.23 -6.92 -3.40
N CYS A 37 -1.50 -6.92 -3.77
CA CYS A 37 -2.21 -8.14 -4.16
C CYS A 37 -1.56 -8.85 -5.35
N ALA A 38 -1.11 -8.10 -6.36
CA ALA A 38 -0.41 -8.66 -7.52
C ALA A 38 0.92 -9.30 -7.13
N VAL A 39 1.72 -8.65 -6.28
CA VAL A 39 3.00 -9.21 -5.78
C VAL A 39 2.75 -10.50 -5.00
N LEU A 40 1.77 -10.51 -4.10
CA LEU A 40 1.42 -11.72 -3.35
C LEU A 40 0.94 -12.84 -4.27
N TRP A 41 0.14 -12.52 -5.28
CA TRP A 41 -0.32 -13.50 -6.25
C TRP A 41 0.85 -14.12 -7.04
N ILE A 42 1.80 -13.30 -7.51
CA ILE A 42 3.01 -13.79 -8.18
C ILE A 42 3.81 -14.70 -7.26
N TRP A 43 3.97 -14.31 -5.99
CA TRP A 43 4.68 -15.11 -5.01
C TRP A 43 4.01 -16.48 -4.77
N LEU A 44 2.68 -16.54 -4.71
CA LEU A 44 1.94 -17.81 -4.59
C LEU A 44 2.06 -18.69 -5.84
N MET A 45 2.22 -18.10 -7.03
CA MET A 45 2.35 -18.83 -8.30
C MET A 45 3.78 -19.35 -8.57
N LEU A 46 4.79 -18.83 -7.87
CA LEU A 46 6.21 -19.13 -8.08
C LEU A 46 6.52 -20.65 -8.12
N PRO A 47 6.02 -21.47 -7.19
CA PRO A 47 6.28 -22.91 -7.19
C PRO A 47 5.72 -23.61 -8.43
N GLN A 48 4.51 -23.23 -8.88
CA GLN A 48 3.86 -23.83 -10.04
C GLN A 48 4.60 -23.51 -11.34
N TRP A 49 5.08 -22.27 -11.47
CA TRP A 49 5.89 -21.86 -12.61
C TRP A 49 7.23 -22.60 -12.66
N TRP A 50 7.87 -22.82 -11.51
CA TRP A 50 9.13 -23.56 -11.44
C TRP A 50 8.97 -25.02 -11.87
N LEU A 51 7.84 -25.63 -11.51
CA LEU A 51 7.47 -27.00 -11.93
C LEU A 51 7.24 -27.08 -13.44
N ALA A 52 6.47 -26.14 -13.99
CA ALA A 52 6.15 -26.11 -15.42
C ALA A 52 7.40 -26.01 -16.31
N ASN A 53 8.49 -25.44 -15.79
CA ASN A 53 9.75 -25.25 -16.53
C ASN A 53 10.82 -26.31 -16.23
N GLY A 54 10.52 -27.33 -15.41
CA GLY A 54 11.42 -28.46 -15.15
C GLY A 54 12.67 -28.11 -14.32
N VAL A 55 12.68 -26.99 -13.60
CA VAL A 55 13.91 -26.39 -13.03
C VAL A 55 14.26 -26.93 -11.63
N ALA A 56 13.45 -27.77 -10.97
CA ALA A 56 13.82 -28.42 -9.70
C ALA A 56 12.86 -29.54 -9.29
N ARG A 57 13.29 -30.41 -8.36
CA ARG A 57 12.36 -31.25 -7.57
C ARG A 57 11.45 -30.34 -6.73
N GLN A 58 10.15 -30.47 -6.93
CA GLN A 58 9.06 -29.73 -6.28
C GLN A 58 9.29 -29.41 -4.79
N ASN A 59 9.78 -30.39 -4.03
CA ASN A 59 9.90 -30.27 -2.59
C ASN A 59 10.94 -29.25 -2.13
N GLN A 60 12.00 -28.99 -2.90
CA GLN A 60 13.05 -28.05 -2.47
C GLN A 60 12.63 -26.59 -2.65
N VAL A 61 11.97 -26.26 -3.77
CA VAL A 61 11.53 -24.88 -4.04
C VAL A 61 10.36 -24.51 -3.14
N SER A 62 9.38 -25.41 -2.98
CA SER A 62 8.25 -25.17 -2.08
C SER A 62 8.70 -24.98 -0.63
N HIS A 63 9.68 -25.75 -0.15
CA HIS A 63 10.19 -25.61 1.22
C HIS A 63 10.88 -24.26 1.47
N ILE A 64 11.57 -23.70 0.46
CA ILE A 64 12.21 -22.37 0.60
C ILE A 64 11.17 -21.26 0.48
N VAL A 65 10.28 -21.33 -0.52
CA VAL A 65 9.28 -20.30 -0.79
C VAL A 65 8.27 -20.20 0.35
N PHE A 66 7.86 -21.34 0.90
CA PHE A 66 6.91 -21.43 2.00
C PHE A 66 7.55 -21.69 3.35
N HIS A 67 8.86 -21.43 3.50
CA HIS A 67 9.50 -21.51 4.80
C HIS A 67 8.80 -20.55 5.78
N GLU A 68 8.52 -21.00 7.00
CA GLU A 68 7.65 -20.27 7.94
C GLU A 68 8.09 -18.82 8.16
N ILE A 69 9.39 -18.62 8.37
CA ILE A 69 10.02 -17.30 8.52
C ILE A 69 9.79 -16.42 7.28
N VAL A 70 9.90 -16.99 6.07
CA VAL A 70 9.71 -16.25 4.82
C VAL A 70 8.25 -15.81 4.68
N VAL A 71 7.31 -16.69 4.97
CA VAL A 71 5.86 -16.37 4.97
C VAL A 71 5.58 -15.22 5.95
N TRP A 72 6.06 -15.32 7.18
CA TRP A 72 5.90 -14.26 8.18
C TRP A 72 6.50 -12.93 7.74
N LEU A 73 7.72 -12.94 7.20
CA LEU A 73 8.40 -11.73 6.73
C LEU A 73 7.64 -11.06 5.59
N ILE A 74 7.20 -11.82 4.59
CA ILE A 74 6.45 -11.30 3.45
C ILE A 74 5.12 -10.71 3.91
N ILE A 75 4.34 -11.47 4.68
CA ILE A 75 3.01 -11.05 5.15
C ILE A 75 3.10 -9.83 6.08
N SER A 76 4.09 -9.78 6.96
CA SER A 76 4.32 -8.62 7.83
C SER A 76 4.72 -7.39 7.00
N SER A 77 5.62 -7.57 6.03
CA SER A 77 6.11 -6.47 5.18
C SER A 77 4.99 -5.87 4.33
N VAL A 78 4.16 -6.69 3.69
CA VAL A 78 3.04 -6.17 2.88
C VAL A 78 2.01 -5.44 3.74
N ASN A 79 1.73 -5.93 4.95
CA ASN A 79 0.83 -5.27 5.90
C ASN A 79 1.41 -3.92 6.36
N ILE A 80 2.70 -3.84 6.66
CA ILE A 80 3.36 -2.59 7.02
C ILE A 80 3.33 -1.59 5.85
N ILE A 81 3.63 -2.04 4.63
CA ILE A 81 3.58 -1.20 3.42
C ILE A 81 2.16 -0.65 3.22
N LEU A 82 1.15 -1.52 3.27
CA LEU A 82 -0.24 -1.12 3.08
C LEU A 82 -0.68 -0.14 4.19
N LEU A 83 -0.29 -0.40 5.44
CA LEU A 83 -0.57 0.49 6.56
C LEU A 83 0.03 1.88 6.35
N GLN A 84 1.31 1.96 5.97
CA GLN A 84 2.02 3.23 5.88
C GLN A 84 1.66 4.05 4.64
N TYR A 85 1.42 3.38 3.51
CA TYR A 85 1.25 4.04 2.21
C TYR A 85 -0.20 4.11 1.71
N ALA A 86 -1.12 3.32 2.28
CA ALA A 86 -2.55 3.36 1.93
C ALA A 86 -3.43 3.70 3.15
N THR A 87 -3.41 2.87 4.19
CA THR A 87 -4.38 2.96 5.31
C THR A 87 -4.19 4.23 6.15
N ARG A 88 -2.97 4.50 6.63
CA ARG A 88 -2.65 5.67 7.45
C ARG A 88 -2.92 7.01 6.76
N PRO A 89 -2.49 7.27 5.50
CA PRO A 89 -2.77 8.55 4.84
C PRO A 89 -4.27 8.75 4.59
N MET A 90 -5.03 7.68 4.32
CA MET A 90 -6.48 7.76 4.20
C MET A 90 -7.17 8.08 5.52
N TRP A 91 -6.67 7.58 6.65
CA TRP A 91 -7.22 7.86 7.98
C TRP A 91 -7.00 9.31 8.42
N LEU A 92 -5.83 9.88 8.08
CA LEU A 92 -5.42 11.22 8.52
C LEU A 92 -5.86 12.36 7.58
N GLY A 93 -6.34 12.06 6.37
CA GLY A 93 -6.69 13.09 5.39
C GLY A 93 -7.91 13.93 5.80
N GLU A 94 -7.89 15.23 5.52
CA GLU A 94 -8.97 16.17 5.83
C GLU A 94 -10.31 15.84 5.15
N ARG A 95 -11.41 16.40 5.66
CA ARG A 95 -12.77 16.20 5.12
C ARG A 95 -12.85 16.67 3.66
N ALA A 96 -13.23 15.75 2.79
CA ALA A 96 -13.48 16.01 1.38
C ALA A 96 -14.99 16.16 1.12
N SER A 97 -15.39 16.31 -0.14
CA SER A 97 -16.80 16.23 -0.53
C SER A 97 -17.39 14.84 -0.19
N LEU A 98 -18.71 14.76 0.00
CA LEU A 98 -19.42 13.51 0.34
C LEU A 98 -19.06 12.32 -0.56
N LEU A 99 -18.91 12.56 -1.87
CA LEU A 99 -18.53 11.51 -2.82
C LEU A 99 -17.10 11.01 -2.60
N GLU A 100 -16.16 11.90 -2.31
CA GLU A 100 -14.76 11.53 -2.05
C GLU A 100 -14.62 10.86 -0.67
N GLU A 101 -15.44 11.25 0.30
CA GLU A 101 -15.52 10.58 1.60
C GLU A 101 -16.05 9.14 1.46
N ALA A 102 -17.09 8.92 0.65
CA ALA A 102 -17.60 7.58 0.35
C ALA A 102 -16.56 6.69 -0.34
N LYS A 103 -15.84 7.22 -1.34
CA LYS A 103 -14.74 6.49 -2.01
C LYS A 103 -13.62 6.13 -1.04
N ARG A 104 -13.19 7.09 -0.20
CA ARG A 104 -12.17 6.86 0.82
C ARG A 104 -12.61 5.81 1.84
N GLY A 105 -13.86 5.88 2.30
CA GLY A 105 -14.43 4.90 3.22
C GLY A 105 -14.42 3.48 2.64
N PHE A 106 -14.82 3.33 1.37
CA PHE A 106 -14.78 2.03 0.68
C PHE A 106 -13.35 1.48 0.55
N VAL A 107 -12.38 2.29 0.11
CA VAL A 107 -10.99 1.84 -0.05
C VAL A 107 -10.36 1.52 1.31
N LEU A 108 -10.69 2.30 2.36
CA LEU A 108 -10.25 2.01 3.72
C LEU A 108 -10.81 0.68 4.22
N LEU A 109 -12.09 0.40 3.96
CA LEU A 109 -12.70 -0.90 4.29
C LEU A 109 -11.96 -2.05 3.61
N LEU A 110 -11.62 -1.91 2.32
CA LEU A 110 -10.83 -2.92 1.60
C LEU A 110 -9.45 -3.12 2.24
N CYS A 111 -8.77 -2.04 2.64
CA CYS A 111 -7.49 -2.14 3.32
C CYS A 111 -7.62 -2.84 4.68
N LEU A 112 -8.66 -2.53 5.46
CA LEU A 112 -8.95 -3.20 6.73
C LEU A 112 -9.23 -4.68 6.53
N MET A 113 -10.07 -5.05 5.55
CA MET A 113 -10.32 -6.44 5.21
C MET A 113 -9.03 -7.15 4.82
N PHE A 114 -8.16 -6.51 4.03
CA PHE A 114 -6.86 -7.07 3.68
C PHE A 114 -6.00 -7.33 4.92
N HIS A 115 -5.93 -6.36 5.85
CA HIS A 115 -5.18 -6.50 7.11
C HIS A 115 -5.69 -7.64 8.01
N LEU A 116 -6.98 -7.99 7.92
CA LEU A 116 -7.57 -9.10 8.68
C LEU A 116 -7.38 -10.45 7.97
N ILE A 117 -7.58 -10.48 6.65
CA ILE A 117 -7.54 -11.70 5.85
C ILE A 117 -6.11 -12.19 5.70
N THR A 118 -5.12 -11.31 5.46
CA THR A 118 -3.75 -11.76 5.18
C THR A 118 -3.08 -12.50 6.34
N PRO A 119 -3.16 -12.06 7.61
CA PRO A 119 -2.63 -12.83 8.72
C PRO A 119 -3.38 -14.14 8.96
N ALA A 120 -4.72 -14.13 8.84
CA ALA A 120 -5.53 -15.35 8.98
C ALA A 120 -5.16 -16.39 7.91
N PHE A 121 -4.99 -15.95 6.66
CA PHE A 121 -4.53 -16.79 5.57
C PHE A 121 -3.10 -17.30 5.78
N ALA A 122 -2.20 -16.46 6.28
CA ALA A 122 -0.83 -16.86 6.61
C ALA A 122 -0.81 -17.94 7.71
N LEU A 123 -1.60 -17.76 8.77
CA LEU A 123 -1.76 -18.77 9.82
C LEU A 123 -2.30 -20.08 9.27
N PHE A 124 -3.33 -20.02 8.42
CA PHE A 124 -3.87 -21.20 7.75
C PHE A 124 -2.81 -21.91 6.90
N LEU A 125 -2.03 -21.14 6.12
CA LEU A 125 -0.96 -21.68 5.28
C LEU A 125 0.13 -22.35 6.12
N LEU A 126 0.56 -21.73 7.21
CA LEU A 126 1.55 -22.28 8.14
C LEU A 126 1.04 -23.56 8.82
N MET A 127 -0.23 -23.59 9.24
CA MET A 127 -0.84 -24.80 9.79
C MET A 127 -0.87 -25.93 8.77
N ALA A 128 -1.22 -25.63 7.51
CA ALA A 128 -1.21 -26.63 6.44
C ALA A 128 0.20 -27.19 6.21
N LEU A 129 1.22 -26.32 6.17
CA LEU A 129 2.61 -26.73 5.98
C LEU A 129 3.19 -27.53 7.15
N ALA A 130 2.72 -27.30 8.37
CA ALA A 130 3.14 -28.05 9.55
C ALA A 130 2.51 -29.45 9.65
N MET A 131 1.44 -29.71 8.87
CA MET A 131 0.75 -31.00 8.80
C MET A 131 1.30 -31.92 7.70
N ASP A 132 2.08 -31.37 6.77
CA ASP A 132 2.74 -32.08 5.66
C ASP A 132 4.14 -32.60 6.05
#